data_AF-A0A7T1I6R4-F1
#
_entry.id   AF-A0A7T1I6R4-F1
#
_cell.length_a   1.000
_cell.length_b   1.000
_cell.length_c   1.000
_cell.angle_alpha   90.00
_cell.angle_beta   90.00
_cell.angle_gamma   90.00
#
_symmetry.space_group_name_H-M   'P 1'
#
loop_
_entity.id
_entity.type
_entity.pdbx_description
1 polymer ?
#
loop_
_entity_poly.entity_id
_entity_poly.type
_entity_poly.pdbx_seq_one_letter_code
_entity_poly.pdbx_strand_id
1 'polypeptide(L)'
;MLAMGHLVGDFALQSDRMAVEKCPGCDVVLSWRWWLTAHAAIHGFLVAWITGVPLLGLAEWGIHTFIDLGKCRGLYRLNTDQFLHILCKALWAGLATIPMFASGWRG
;
A
#
# COMPACT_ATOMS: atom_id res chain seq x y z
N MET A 1 -7.90 -9.56 -7.59
CA MET A 1 -8.37 -8.22 -7.16
C MET A 1 -7.32 -7.45 -6.39
N LEU A 2 -6.80 -7.92 -5.24
CA LEU A 2 -5.82 -7.15 -4.44
C LEU A 2 -4.57 -6.71 -5.22
N ALA A 3 -3.96 -7.59 -6.01
CA ALA A 3 -2.84 -7.22 -6.88
C ALA A 3 -3.21 -6.12 -7.91
N MET A 4 -4.42 -6.17 -8.48
CA MET A 4 -4.90 -5.14 -9.40
C MET A 4 -5.18 -3.82 -8.67
N GLY A 5 -5.71 -3.87 -7.44
CA GLY A 5 -5.87 -2.70 -6.58
C GLY A 5 -4.52 -2.00 -6.34
N HIS A 6 -3.48 -2.78 -6.05
CA HIS A 6 -2.12 -2.23 -5.97
C HIS A 6 -1.69 -1.53 -7.27
N LEU A 7 -1.92 -2.14 -8.43
CA LEU A 7 -1.59 -1.51 -9.71
C LEU A 7 -2.36 -0.19 -9.94
N VAL A 8 -3.63 -0.12 -9.51
CA VAL A 8 -4.39 1.13 -9.54
C VAL A 8 -3.74 2.20 -8.64
N GLY A 9 -3.34 1.82 -7.42
CA GLY A 9 -2.64 2.73 -6.50
C GLY A 9 -1.33 3.28 -7.07
N ASP A 10 -0.47 2.39 -7.59
CA ASP A 10 0.89 2.75 -8.01
C ASP A 10 0.99 3.41 -9.39
N PHE A 11 0.09 3.09 -10.31
CA PHE A 11 0.20 3.53 -11.70
C PHE A 11 -0.90 4.49 -12.14
N ALA A 12 -2.09 4.45 -11.54
CA ALA A 12 -3.19 5.35 -11.90
C ALA A 12 -3.34 6.52 -10.91
N LEU A 13 -3.18 6.26 -9.61
CA LEU A 13 -3.44 7.25 -8.56
C LEU A 13 -2.17 7.95 -8.04
N GLN A 14 -1.01 7.35 -8.25
CA GLN A 14 0.27 7.96 -7.94
C GLN A 14 0.74 8.82 -9.14
N SER A 15 0.82 10.13 -8.93
CA SER A 15 1.45 11.03 -9.90
C SER A 15 2.98 10.93 -9.82
N ASP A 16 3.67 11.36 -10.88
CA ASP A 16 5.14 11.47 -10.90
C ASP A 16 5.67 12.29 -9.72
N ARG A 17 4.95 13.36 -9.35
CA ARG A 17 5.29 14.18 -8.18
C ARG A 17 5.21 13.37 -6.88
N MET A 18 4.11 12.64 -6.66
CA MET A 18 3.98 11.79 -5.46
C MET A 18 5.07 10.72 -5.42
N ALA A 19 5.40 10.12 -6.56
CA ALA A 19 6.43 9.09 -6.66
C ALA A 19 7.81 9.60 -6.20
N VAL A 20 8.14 10.86 -6.49
CA VAL A 20 9.40 11.51 -6.10
C VAL A 20 9.30 12.08 -4.67
N GLU A 21 8.31 12.92 -4.39
CA GLU A 21 8.24 13.67 -3.14
C GLU A 21 7.85 12.81 -1.93
N LYS A 22 7.37 11.56 -2.11
CA LYS A 22 7.22 10.60 -1.00
C LYS A 22 8.56 10.15 -0.41
N CYS A 23 9.66 10.34 -1.12
CA CYS A 23 10.99 10.00 -0.64
C CYS A 23 11.57 11.11 0.25
N PRO A 24 12.08 10.78 1.47
CA PRO A 24 12.61 11.78 2.39
C PRO A 24 13.73 12.63 1.78
N GLY A 25 13.57 13.96 1.84
CA GLY A 25 14.56 14.90 1.30
C GLY A 25 14.38 15.20 -0.19
N CYS A 26 13.38 14.59 -0.84
CA CYS A 26 12.98 14.91 -2.21
C CYS A 26 11.71 15.79 -2.26
N ASP A 27 11.11 16.10 -1.12
CA ASP A 27 9.90 16.90 -1.00
C ASP A 27 10.13 18.39 -1.29
N VAL A 28 9.17 19.00 -2.01
CA VAL A 28 9.21 20.42 -2.39
C VAL A 28 7.91 21.13 -2.03
N VAL A 29 6.76 20.54 -2.36
CA VAL A 29 5.46 21.19 -2.20
C VAL A 29 4.82 20.85 -0.85
N LEU A 30 4.94 19.59 -0.44
CA LEU A 30 4.37 19.09 0.80
C LEU A 30 5.35 18.10 1.42
N SER A 31 5.40 18.04 2.75
CA SER A 31 6.32 17.14 3.45
C SER A 31 6.22 15.71 2.91
N TRP A 32 7.37 15.06 2.71
CA TRP A 32 7.43 13.66 2.28
C TRP A 32 6.58 12.72 3.15
N ARG A 33 6.38 13.08 4.43
CA ARG A 33 5.53 12.31 5.35
C ARG A 33 4.09 12.29 4.87
N TRP A 34 3.55 13.42 4.41
CA TRP A 34 2.20 13.48 3.86
C TRP A 34 2.10 12.71 2.55
N TRP A 35 3.07 12.88 1.64
CA TRP A 35 3.09 12.12 0.39
C TRP A 35 3.13 10.60 0.61
N LEU A 36 4.04 10.13 1.45
CA LEU A 36 4.21 8.72 1.74
C LEU A 36 3.00 8.14 2.47
N THR A 37 2.52 8.81 3.52
CA THR A 37 1.37 8.32 4.29
C THR A 37 0.10 8.34 3.47
N ALA A 38 -0.12 9.34 2.61
CA ALA A 38 -1.26 9.39 1.71
C ALA A 38 -1.20 8.29 0.64
N HIS A 39 -0.03 8.08 0.02
CA HIS A 39 0.18 6.99 -0.94
C HIS A 39 -0.12 5.63 -0.31
N ALA A 40 0.47 5.34 0.86
CA ALA A 40 0.24 4.10 1.56
C ALA A 40 -1.22 3.97 2.04
N ALA A 41 -1.89 5.08 2.39
CA ALA A 41 -3.30 5.07 2.78
C ALA A 41 -4.24 4.72 1.62
N ILE A 42 -3.91 5.12 0.38
CA ILE A 42 -4.65 4.69 -0.82
C ILE A 42 -4.63 3.15 -0.92
N HIS A 43 -3.46 2.54 -0.74
CA HIS A 43 -3.34 1.08 -0.77
C HIS A 43 -4.07 0.41 0.39
N GLY A 44 -3.95 0.97 1.60
CA GLY A 44 -4.73 0.50 2.77
C GLY A 44 -6.24 0.56 2.54
N PHE A 45 -6.74 1.65 1.96
CA PHE A 45 -8.14 1.79 1.57
C PHE A 45 -8.56 0.73 0.55
N LEU A 46 -7.78 0.52 -0.51
CA LEU A 46 -8.08 -0.48 -1.53
C LEU A 46 -8.11 -1.90 -0.96
N VAL A 47 -7.20 -2.25 -0.04
CA VAL A 47 -7.21 -3.54 0.65
C VAL A 47 -8.45 -3.69 1.54
N ALA A 48 -8.79 -2.67 2.35
CA ALA A 48 -9.99 -2.71 3.18
C ALA A 48 -11.27 -2.85 2.34
N TRP A 49 -11.34 -2.10 1.23
CA TRP A 49 -12.50 -2.12 0.34
C TRP A 49 -12.67 -3.47 -0.36
N ILE A 50 -11.59 -4.04 -0.88
CA ILE A 50 -11.63 -5.31 -1.62
C ILE A 50 -11.89 -6.50 -0.69
N THR A 51 -11.31 -6.50 0.51
CA THR A 51 -11.47 -7.61 1.46
C THR A 51 -12.73 -7.48 2.31
N GLY A 52 -13.30 -6.28 2.44
CA GLY A 52 -14.35 -5.98 3.42
C GLY A 52 -13.84 -5.98 4.87
N VAL A 53 -12.52 -5.97 5.09
CA VAL A 53 -11.89 -6.07 6.42
C VAL A 53 -11.03 -4.82 6.69
N PRO A 54 -11.53 -3.82 7.43
CA PRO A 54 -10.79 -2.59 7.72
C PRO A 54 -9.43 -2.80 8.38
N LEU A 55 -9.32 -3.82 9.23
CA LEU A 55 -8.07 -4.13 9.93
C LEU A 55 -6.94 -4.54 8.95
N LEU A 56 -7.26 -5.27 7.88
CA LEU A 56 -6.28 -5.61 6.85
C LEU A 56 -5.84 -4.37 6.07
N GLY A 57 -6.74 -3.40 5.86
CA GLY A 57 -6.37 -2.11 5.27
C GLY A 57 -5.45 -1.27 6.15
N LEU A 58 -5.68 -1.24 7.47
CA LEU A 58 -4.76 -0.58 8.41
C LEU A 58 -3.39 -1.26 8.45
N ALA A 59 -3.37 -2.59 8.40
CA ALA A 59 -2.13 -3.37 8.34
C ALA A 59 -1.36 -3.10 7.04
N GLU A 60 -2.06 -3.08 5.89
CA GLU A 60 -1.47 -2.68 4.61
C GLU A 60 -0.92 -1.25 4.68
N TRP A 61 -1.65 -0.29 5.22
CA TRP A 61 -1.17 1.10 5.33
C TRP A 61 0.18 1.18 6.06
N GLY A 62 0.32 0.48 7.18
CA GLY A 62 1.58 0.39 7.93
C GLY A 62 2.69 -0.29 7.13
N ILE A 63 2.46 -1.52 6.65
CA ILE A 63 3.48 -2.30 5.93
C ILE A 63 3.90 -1.61 4.64
N HIS A 64 2.96 -1.05 3.89
CA HIS A 64 3.21 -0.33 2.66
C HIS A 64 4.09 0.90 2.90
N THR A 65 3.83 1.65 3.98
CA THR A 65 4.68 2.77 4.41
C THR A 65 6.12 2.34 4.62
N PHE A 66 6.35 1.21 5.31
CA PHE A 66 7.70 0.72 5.58
C PHE A 66 8.40 0.17 4.33
N ILE A 67 7.69 -0.50 3.43
CA ILE A 67 8.26 -0.96 2.16
C ILE A 67 8.71 0.24 1.32
N ASP A 68 7.82 1.20 1.11
CA ASP A 68 8.15 2.38 0.32
C ASP A 68 9.27 3.22 0.95
N LEU A 69 9.27 3.38 2.27
CA LEU A 69 10.36 4.06 2.97
C LEU A 69 11.69 3.33 2.77
N GLY A 70 11.68 2.00 2.80
CA GLY A 70 12.86 1.18 2.52
C GLY A 70 13.40 1.40 1.10
N LYS A 71 12.52 1.40 0.09
CA LYS A 71 12.88 1.76 -1.29
C LYS A 71 13.44 3.17 -1.38
N CYS A 72 12.74 4.17 -0.82
CA CYS A 72 13.16 5.57 -0.85
C CYS A 72 14.49 5.82 -0.14
N ARG A 73 14.87 4.98 0.83
CA ARG A 73 16.18 5.00 1.49
C ARG A 73 17.25 4.19 0.75
N GLY A 74 16.94 3.62 -0.41
CA GLY A 74 17.88 2.87 -1.23
C GLY A 74 18.21 1.47 -0.71
N LEU A 75 17.41 0.90 0.19
CA LEU A 75 17.65 -0.46 0.71
C LEU A 75 17.46 -1.53 -0.38
N TYR A 76 16.64 -1.25 -1.39
CA TYR A 76 16.39 -2.13 -2.53
C TYR A 76 15.82 -1.35 -3.72
N ARG A 77 15.72 -2.03 -4.87
CA ARG A 77 15.28 -1.47 -6.15
C ARG A 77 13.78 -1.67 -6.39
N LEU A 78 13.26 -1.02 -7.44
CA LEU A 78 11.84 -1.05 -7.83
C LEU A 78 11.28 -2.48 -8.00
N ASN A 79 12.05 -3.41 -8.59
CA ASN A 79 11.57 -4.78 -8.76
C ASN A 79 11.31 -5.49 -7.42
N THR A 80 12.19 -5.27 -6.43
CA THR A 80 12.03 -5.83 -5.09
C THR A 80 10.87 -5.17 -4.37
N ASP A 81 10.71 -3.86 -4.50
CA ASP A 81 9.58 -3.10 -3.97
C ASP A 81 8.23 -3.65 -4.47
N GLN A 82 8.07 -3.79 -5.79
CA GLN A 82 6.85 -4.35 -6.37
C GLN A 82 6.61 -5.80 -5.95
N PHE A 83 7.67 -6.61 -5.86
CA PHE A 83 7.57 -7.98 -5.36
C PHE A 83 7.06 -8.04 -3.91
N LEU A 84 7.63 -7.23 -3.01
CA LEU A 84 7.23 -7.17 -1.60
C LEU A 84 5.76 -6.73 -1.48
N HIS A 85 5.35 -5.76 -2.30
CA HIS A 85 3.96 -5.32 -2.32
C HIS A 85 3.01 -6.41 -2.80
N ILE A 86 3.32 -7.14 -3.87
CA ILE A 86 2.49 -8.27 -4.33
C ILE A 86 2.47 -9.41 -3.31
N LEU A 87 3.60 -9.70 -2.64
CA LEU A 87 3.66 -10.68 -1.56
C LEU A 87 2.74 -10.29 -0.39
N CYS A 88 2.74 -9.02 -0.01
CA CYS A 88 1.83 -8.49 1.01
C CYS A 88 0.35 -8.73 0.62
N LYS A 89 0.02 -8.54 -0.66
CA LYS A 89 -1.35 -8.69 -1.20
C LYS A 89 -1.77 -10.17 -1.20
N ALA A 90 -0.84 -11.07 -1.47
CA ALA A 90 -1.06 -12.51 -1.35
C ALA A 90 -1.31 -12.94 0.11
N LEU A 91 -0.56 -12.36 1.07
CA LEU A 91 -0.78 -12.60 2.50
C LEU A 91 -2.18 -12.13 2.94
N TRP A 92 -2.60 -10.92 2.53
CA TRP A 92 -3.96 -10.44 2.84
C TRP A 92 -5.05 -11.29 2.21
N ALA A 93 -4.85 -11.78 0.99
CA ALA A 93 -5.79 -12.70 0.36
C ALA A 93 -5.97 -13.97 1.20
N GLY A 94 -4.87 -14.54 1.71
CA GLY A 94 -4.92 -15.70 2.61
C GLY A 94 -5.65 -15.39 3.92
N LEU A 95 -5.27 -14.30 4.59
CA LEU A 95 -5.85 -13.92 5.88
C LEU A 95 -7.35 -13.60 5.80
N ALA A 96 -7.80 -12.95 4.72
CA ALA A 96 -9.21 -12.61 4.51
C ALA A 96 -10.12 -13.84 4.41
N THR A 97 -9.58 -15.02 4.09
CA THR A 97 -10.35 -16.29 4.00
C THR A 97 -10.50 -17.01 5.34
N ILE A 98 -9.80 -16.57 6.39
CA ILE A 98 -9.91 -17.18 7.72
C ILE A 98 -11.31 -16.89 8.29
N PRO A 99 -12.02 -17.89 8.87
CA PRO A 99 -13.39 -17.73 9.36
C PRO A 99 -13.60 -16.54 10.31
N MET A 100 -12.56 -16.17 11.08
CA MET A 100 -12.56 -15.02 11.98
C MET A 100 -12.80 -13.68 11.26
N PHE A 101 -12.44 -13.58 9.98
CA PHE A 101 -12.64 -12.38 9.14
C PHE A 101 -13.78 -12.53 8.12
N ALA A 102 -14.22 -13.77 7.84
CA ALA A 102 -15.26 -14.08 6.86
C ALA A 102 -16.68 -13.62 7.25
N SER A 103 -16.89 -13.10 8.47
CA SER A 103 -18.19 -12.66 8.99
C SER A 103 -18.51 -11.18 8.74
N GLY A 104 -17.59 -10.39 8.20
CA GLY A 104 -17.66 -8.92 8.21
C GLY A 104 -18.37 -8.23 7.03
N TRP A 105 -18.64 -8.90 5.92
CA TRP A 105 -19.24 -8.25 4.73
C TRP A 105 -20.43 -9.04 4.19
N ARG A 106 -21.62 -8.76 4.73
CA ARG A 106 -22.90 -9.02 4.05
C ARG A 106 -23.51 -7.67 3.71
N GLY A 107 -22.99 -7.05 2.66
CA GLY A 107 -23.71 -5.99 1.94
C GLY A 107 -24.83 -6.60 1.11
#